data_AF-A0A142FKZ5-F1
#
_entry.id   AF-A0A142FKZ5-F1
#
_cell.length_a   1.000
_cell.length_b   1.000
_cell.length_c   1.000
_cell.angle_alpha   90.00
_cell.angle_beta   90.00
_cell.angle_gamma   90.00
#
_symmetry.space_group_name_H-M   'P 1'
#
loop_
_entity.id
_entity.type
_entity.pdbx_description
1 polymer ?
#
loop_
_entity_poly.entity_id
_entity_poly.type
_entity_poly.pdbx_seq_one_letter_code
_entity_poly.pdbx_strand_id
1 'polypeptide(L)'
;LSRRTVSDLRAMFAHLSLYDDGSLLAELQVRPTWVDQIKEKQLNDKSLVTRFQQVKEGGTSEFGLNSEGVLCFRGRICVPKGSDLRQEILKEAHGGLCAMHPGGNKLYHDLQEVYWWPGLKREVTEFVGKCLTCQQVKAEHQLPSGLLQPVKIPLWKWERVTMDFVS
;
A
#
# COMPACT_ATOMS: atom_id res chain seq x y z
N LEU A 1 18.66 21.98 22.76
CA LEU A 1 17.69 22.30 21.68
C LEU A 1 17.27 23.76 21.79
N SER A 2 17.09 24.44 20.66
CA SER A 2 16.62 25.83 20.64
C SER A 2 15.15 25.91 21.10
N ARG A 3 14.76 27.02 21.74
CA ARG A 3 13.35 27.28 22.08
C ARG A 3 12.44 27.18 20.85
N ARG A 4 12.93 27.60 19.67
CA ARG A 4 12.20 27.47 18.39
C ARG A 4 11.96 26.02 18.02
N THR A 5 13.00 25.17 18.07
CA THR A 5 12.87 23.74 17.72
C THR A 5 11.89 22.99 18.63
N VAL A 6 11.80 23.36 19.91
CA VAL A 6 10.83 22.77 20.85
C VAL A 6 9.40 23.22 20.53
N SER A 7 9.21 24.49 20.15
CA SER A 7 7.93 25.00 19.66
C SER A 7 7.49 24.34 18.36
N ASP A 8 8.41 24.12 17.42
CA ASP A 8 8.13 23.47 16.14
C ASP A 8 7.74 22.00 16.34
N LEU A 9 8.45 21.27 17.20
CA LEU A 9 8.12 19.88 17.55
C LEU A 9 6.73 19.76 18.21
N ARG A 10 6.38 20.69 19.10
CA ARG A 10 5.02 20.75 19.67
C ARG A 10 3.96 21.05 18.61
N ALA A 11 4.25 21.94 17.65
CA ALA A 11 3.32 22.26 16.57
C ALA A 11 3.08 21.05 15.63
N MET A 12 4.05 20.14 15.53
CA MET A 12 3.90 18.86 14.84
C MET A 12 3.26 17.75 15.68
N PHE A 13 2.70 18.06 16.85
CA PHE A 13 2.10 17.08 17.78
C PHE A 13 3.08 16.02 18.31
N ALA A 14 4.38 16.32 18.36
CA ALA A 14 5.34 15.42 19.00
C ALA A 14 5.17 15.45 20.53
N HIS A 15 5.08 14.26 21.13
CA HIS A 15 5.15 14.06 22.56
C HIS A 15 6.60 14.26 23.04
N LEU A 16 6.82 15.14 24.01
CA LEU A 16 8.15 15.49 24.50
C LEU A 16 8.35 14.91 25.91
N SER A 17 9.34 14.04 26.07
CA SER A 17 9.70 13.43 27.36
C SER A 17 11.10 13.86 27.75
N LEU A 18 11.25 14.40 28.96
CA LEU A 18 12.56 14.73 29.56
C LEU A 18 12.96 13.61 30.50
N TYR A 19 14.19 13.14 30.36
CA TYR A 19 14.78 12.13 31.25
C TYR A 19 15.66 12.79 32.30
N ASP A 20 15.90 12.06 33.39
CA ASP A 20 16.69 12.55 34.54
C ASP A 20 18.15 12.87 34.18
N ASP A 21 18.67 12.30 33.09
CA ASP A 21 19.99 12.60 32.54
C ASP A 21 20.03 13.90 31.70
N GLY A 22 18.90 14.61 31.61
CA GLY A 22 18.74 15.83 30.83
C GLY A 22 18.52 15.60 29.33
N SER A 23 18.40 14.35 28.88
CA SER A 23 18.04 14.04 27.50
C SER A 23 16.56 14.32 27.22
N LEU A 24 16.26 14.76 25.99
CA LEU A 24 14.90 15.04 25.53
C LEU A 24 14.56 14.08 24.39
N LEU A 25 13.53 13.26 24.59
CA LEU A 25 12.92 12.45 23.53
C LEU A 25 11.73 13.21 22.95
N ALA A 26 11.74 13.38 21.64
CA ALA A 26 10.57 13.84 20.89
C ALA A 26 10.00 12.66 20.11
N GLU A 27 8.81 12.22 20.49
CA GLU A 27 8.09 11.12 19.85
C GLU A 27 6.96 11.69 19.00
N LEU A 28 7.06 11.57 17.68
CA LEU A 28 5.97 11.93 16.78
C LEU A 28 5.03 10.73 16.62
N GLN A 29 3.88 10.77 17.28
CA GLN A 29 2.85 9.74 17.09
C GLN A 29 1.91 10.14 15.95
N VAL A 30 2.12 9.56 14.77
CA VAL A 30 1.18 9.68 13.66
C VAL A 30 0.08 8.64 13.84
N ARG A 31 -1.11 9.07 14.29
CA ARG A 31 -2.29 8.20 14.28
C ARG A 31 -3.00 8.35 12.94
N PRO A 32 -3.25 7.26 12.19
CA PRO A 32 -4.04 7.34 10.98
C PRO A 32 -5.46 7.78 11.33
N THR A 33 -5.87 8.96 10.86
CA THR A 33 -7.24 9.52 11.02
C THR A 33 -8.32 8.66 10.37
N TRP A 34 -7.90 7.63 9.63
CA TRP A 34 -8.78 6.73 8.91
C TRP A 34 -9.46 5.69 9.78
N VAL A 35 -8.95 5.38 10.98
CA VAL A 35 -9.57 4.36 11.82
C VAL A 35 -10.98 4.79 12.25
N ASP A 36 -11.15 6.06 12.62
CA ASP A 36 -12.46 6.62 12.95
C ASP A 36 -13.40 6.64 11.74
N GLN A 37 -12.88 7.01 10.57
CA GLN A 37 -13.68 7.01 9.33
C GLN A 37 -14.09 5.59 8.91
N ILE A 38 -13.19 4.62 9.07
CA ILE A 38 -13.49 3.21 8.80
C ILE A 38 -14.58 2.75 9.77
N LYS A 39 -14.44 3.05 11.06
CA LYS A 39 -15.43 2.69 12.07
C LYS A 39 -16.82 3.25 11.76
N GLU A 40 -16.90 4.52 11.38
CA GLU A 40 -18.16 5.14 10.97
C GLU A 40 -18.75 4.46 9.74
N LYS A 41 -17.96 4.27 8.68
CA LYS A 41 -18.44 3.65 7.44
C LYS A 41 -18.74 2.15 7.58
N GLN A 42 -18.14 1.46 8.56
CA GLN A 42 -18.45 0.07 8.89
C GLN A 42 -19.90 -0.09 9.36
N LEU A 43 -20.46 0.90 10.08
CA LEU A 43 -21.85 0.90 10.54
C LEU A 43 -22.85 1.05 9.40
N ASN A 44 -22.42 1.61 8.27
CA ASN A 44 -23.26 1.80 7.08
C ASN A 44 -23.19 0.59 6.12
N ASP A 45 -22.21 -0.30 6.28
CA ASP A 45 -22.07 -1.49 5.46
C ASP A 45 -22.90 -2.65 6.04
N LYS A 46 -24.05 -2.95 5.40
CA LYS A 46 -24.96 -4.03 5.82
C LYS A 46 -24.24 -5.36 6.06
N SER A 47 -23.23 -5.69 5.25
CA SER A 47 -22.51 -6.96 5.38
C SER A 47 -21.63 -7.00 6.63
N LEU A 48 -21.01 -5.87 6.98
CA LEU A 48 -20.18 -5.76 8.17
C LEU A 48 -21.02 -5.61 9.44
N VAL A 49 -22.17 -4.92 9.38
CA VAL A 49 -23.12 -4.84 10.50
C VAL A 49 -23.62 -6.21 10.93
N THR A 50 -23.92 -7.11 9.98
CA THR A 50 -24.27 -8.50 10.31
C THR A 50 -23.14 -9.22 11.04
N ARG A 51 -21.88 -8.98 10.64
CA ARG A 51 -20.70 -9.54 11.33
C ARG A 51 -20.53 -8.97 12.73
N PHE A 52 -20.77 -7.67 12.92
CA PHE A 52 -20.77 -7.04 14.25
C PHE A 52 -21.74 -7.72 15.21
N GLN A 53 -22.96 -8.02 14.76
CA GLN A 53 -23.97 -8.67 15.58
C GLN A 53 -23.56 -10.11 15.96
N GLN A 54 -23.01 -10.87 15.00
CA GLN A 54 -22.48 -12.22 15.25
C GLN A 54 -21.35 -12.24 16.29
N VAL A 55 -20.47 -11.23 16.27
CA VAL A 55 -19.39 -11.10 17.25
C VAL A 55 -19.95 -10.79 18.65
N LYS A 56 -20.99 -9.95 18.73
CA LYS A 56 -21.66 -9.65 20.02
C LYS A 56 -22.40 -10.84 20.61
N GLU A 57 -22.97 -11.69 19.76
CA GLU A 57 -23.70 -12.90 20.15
C GLU A 57 -22.76 -14.06 20.57
N GLY A 58 -21.44 -13.85 20.55
CA GLY A 58 -20.46 -14.82 21.04
C GLY A 58 -20.19 -15.97 20.07
N GLY A 59 -20.51 -15.81 18.78
CA GLY A 59 -20.22 -16.83 17.78
C GLY A 59 -18.72 -17.07 17.61
N THR A 60 -18.30 -18.33 17.47
CA THR A 60 -16.93 -18.70 17.05
C THR A 60 -16.71 -18.25 15.61
N SER A 61 -16.18 -17.04 15.45
CA SER A 61 -15.94 -16.40 14.16
C SER A 61 -14.52 -15.85 14.14
N GLU A 62 -13.90 -15.80 12.96
CA GLU A 62 -12.59 -15.16 12.79
C GLU A 62 -12.66 -13.62 12.84
N PHE A 63 -13.88 -13.09 12.98
CA PHE A 63 -14.15 -11.68 13.20
C PHE A 63 -14.13 -11.35 14.69
N GLY A 64 -13.58 -10.19 15.03
CA GLY A 64 -13.52 -9.67 16.39
C GLY A 64 -13.52 -8.14 16.41
N LEU A 65 -13.60 -7.55 17.60
CA LEU A 65 -13.44 -6.11 17.79
C LEU A 65 -12.06 -5.82 18.37
N ASN A 66 -11.40 -4.77 17.88
CA ASN A 66 -10.19 -4.27 18.52
C ASN A 66 -10.52 -3.40 19.74
N SER A 67 -9.49 -2.90 20.43
CA SER A 67 -9.62 -2.01 21.60
C SER A 67 -10.38 -0.71 21.33
N GLU A 68 -10.48 -0.30 20.05
CA GLU A 68 -11.17 0.92 19.62
C GLU A 68 -12.60 0.64 19.12
N GLY A 69 -13.07 -0.61 19.20
CA GLY A 69 -14.41 -1.03 18.78
C GLY A 69 -14.59 -1.14 17.27
N VAL A 70 -13.49 -1.26 16.51
CA VAL A 70 -13.49 -1.43 15.06
C VAL A 70 -13.52 -2.92 14.73
N LEU A 71 -14.34 -3.32 13.76
CA LEU A 71 -14.42 -4.71 13.31
C LEU A 71 -13.14 -5.11 12.58
N CYS A 72 -12.58 -6.24 13.02
CA CYS A 72 -11.36 -6.82 12.48
C CYS A 72 -11.60 -8.28 12.07
N PHE A 73 -10.88 -8.75 11.07
CA PHE A 73 -10.84 -10.15 10.65
C PHE A 73 -9.41 -10.66 10.86
N ARG A 74 -9.23 -11.67 11.73
CA ARG A 74 -7.90 -12.18 12.12
C ARG A 74 -6.92 -11.07 12.53
N GLY A 75 -7.39 -10.08 13.28
CA GLY A 75 -6.58 -8.93 13.74
C GLY A 75 -6.38 -7.81 12.71
N ARG A 76 -6.93 -7.93 11.49
CA ARG A 76 -6.81 -6.92 10.42
C ARG A 76 -8.10 -6.09 10.32
N ILE A 77 -7.98 -4.78 10.14
CA ILE A 77 -9.12 -3.85 10.09
C ILE A 77 -9.98 -4.14 8.85
N CYS A 78 -11.27 -4.39 9.05
CA CYS A 78 -12.21 -4.63 7.96
C CYS A 78 -12.57 -3.32 7.25
N VAL A 79 -12.21 -3.14 5.98
CA VAL A 79 -12.54 -1.91 5.24
C VAL A 79 -13.90 -2.06 4.53
N PRO A 80 -14.91 -1.23 4.84
CA PRO A 80 -16.25 -1.31 4.26
C PRO A 80 -16.25 -1.11 2.74
N LYS A 81 -17.30 -1.60 2.08
CA LYS A 81 -17.52 -1.39 0.65
C LYS A 81 -18.21 -0.03 0.45
N GLY A 82 -17.45 0.97 0.01
CA GLY A 82 -17.93 2.34 -0.25
C GLY A 82 -16.83 3.14 -0.96
N SER A 83 -17.23 4.01 -1.90
CA SER A 83 -16.47 4.35 -3.12
C SER A 83 -15.06 4.93 -2.92
N ASP A 84 -14.77 5.53 -1.77
CA ASP A 84 -13.55 6.35 -1.68
C ASP A 84 -12.52 5.80 -0.70
N LEU A 85 -12.93 5.15 0.41
CA LEU A 85 -12.00 4.75 1.47
C LEU A 85 -10.95 3.74 0.99
N ARG A 86 -11.37 2.71 0.25
CA ARG A 86 -10.42 1.73 -0.32
C ARG A 86 -9.50 2.39 -1.34
N GLN A 87 -10.01 3.34 -2.12
CA GLN A 87 -9.22 4.06 -3.12
C GLN A 87 -8.23 5.02 -2.47
N GLU A 88 -8.60 5.69 -1.38
CA GLU A 88 -7.72 6.55 -0.58
C GLU A 88 -6.59 5.74 0.06
N ILE A 89 -6.92 4.58 0.64
CA ILE A 89 -5.90 3.65 1.19
C ILE A 89 -4.93 3.23 0.09
N LEU A 90 -5.43 2.80 -1.08
CA LEU A 90 -4.60 2.40 -2.20
C LEU A 90 -3.75 3.57 -2.73
N LYS A 91 -4.31 4.76 -2.80
CA LYS A 91 -3.65 5.98 -3.30
C LYS A 91 -2.50 6.40 -2.38
N GLU A 92 -2.71 6.41 -1.07
CA GLU A 92 -1.66 6.74 -0.11
C GLU A 92 -0.57 5.66 -0.08
N ALA A 93 -0.97 4.39 -0.01
CA ALA A 93 -0.01 3.28 0.07
C ALA A 93 0.79 3.10 -1.23
N HIS A 94 0.29 3.58 -2.38
CA HIS A 94 1.00 3.48 -3.65
C HIS A 94 1.73 4.77 -4.05
N GLY A 95 1.07 5.92 -3.90
CA GLY A 95 1.52 7.23 -4.40
C GLY A 95 1.71 8.27 -3.30
N GLY A 96 1.62 7.89 -2.03
CA GLY A 96 2.01 8.75 -0.91
C GLY A 96 3.48 9.13 -1.02
N LEU A 97 3.85 10.25 -0.39
CA LEU A 97 5.19 10.86 -0.49
C LEU A 97 6.34 9.89 -0.18
N CYS A 98 6.09 8.88 0.66
CA CYS A 98 7.07 7.88 1.06
C CYS A 98 6.88 6.49 0.41
N ALA A 99 5.81 6.28 -0.36
CA ALA A 99 5.44 4.96 -0.87
C ALA A 99 6.34 4.45 -2.00
N MET A 100 6.98 5.36 -2.77
CA MET A 100 7.87 5.03 -3.90
C MET A 100 7.23 4.10 -4.95
N HIS A 101 5.93 4.18 -5.20
CA HIS A 101 5.22 3.40 -6.24
C HIS A 101 5.53 1.88 -6.18
N PRO A 102 5.21 1.20 -5.08
CA PRO A 102 5.50 -0.21 -4.93
C PRO A 102 4.72 -1.04 -5.96
N GLY A 103 5.35 -2.10 -6.46
CA GLY A 103 4.68 -3.07 -7.32
C GLY A 103 3.51 -3.77 -6.61
N GLY A 104 2.57 -4.33 -7.38
CA GLY A 104 1.32 -4.90 -6.83
C GLY A 104 1.53 -5.97 -5.76
N ASN A 105 2.55 -6.82 -5.87
CA ASN A 105 2.84 -7.82 -4.84
C ASN A 105 3.25 -7.17 -3.51
N LYS A 106 4.18 -6.21 -3.55
CA LYS A 106 4.63 -5.50 -2.35
C LYS A 106 3.47 -4.73 -1.72
N LEU A 107 2.74 -3.96 -2.53
CA LEU A 107 1.58 -3.20 -2.05
C LEU A 107 0.51 -4.10 -1.40
N TYR A 108 0.26 -5.28 -1.97
CA TYR A 108 -0.65 -6.26 -1.37
C TYR A 108 -0.13 -6.79 -0.03
N HIS A 109 1.17 -7.10 0.06
CA HIS A 109 1.79 -7.56 1.30
C HIS A 109 1.74 -6.51 2.40
N ASP A 110 2.05 -5.25 2.09
CA ASP A 110 2.03 -4.16 3.05
C ASP A 110 0.59 -3.90 3.55
N LEU A 111 -0.39 -3.85 2.64
CA LEU A 111 -1.78 -3.60 3.01
C LEU A 111 -2.43 -4.74 3.78
N GLN A 112 -2.11 -5.99 3.44
CA GLN A 112 -2.77 -7.13 4.08
C GLN A 112 -2.37 -7.31 5.55
N GLU A 113 -1.25 -6.74 6.00
CA GLU A 113 -0.86 -6.80 7.41
C GLU A 113 -1.81 -6.01 8.31
N VAL A 114 -2.35 -4.91 7.80
CA VAL A 114 -3.17 -3.98 8.56
C VAL A 114 -4.65 -4.09 8.20
N TYR A 115 -4.96 -4.25 6.92
CA TYR A 115 -6.32 -4.17 6.40
C TYR A 115 -6.81 -5.49 5.80
N TRP A 116 -8.12 -5.65 5.81
CA TRP A 116 -8.81 -6.75 5.16
C TRP A 116 -10.07 -6.27 4.46
N TRP A 117 -10.27 -6.73 3.22
CA TRP A 117 -11.56 -6.70 2.55
C TRP A 117 -11.64 -7.78 1.46
N PRO A 118 -12.85 -8.24 1.11
CA PRO A 118 -13.02 -9.16 0.00
C PRO A 118 -12.50 -8.55 -1.30
N GLY A 119 -11.53 -9.21 -1.93
CA GLY A 119 -10.95 -8.77 -3.20
C GLY A 119 -9.74 -7.83 -3.10
N LEU A 120 -9.15 -7.61 -1.92
CA LEU A 120 -7.96 -6.76 -1.73
C LEU A 120 -6.87 -6.96 -2.81
N LYS A 121 -6.43 -8.20 -3.03
CA LYS A 121 -5.38 -8.51 -4.02
C LYS A 121 -5.76 -8.10 -5.45
N ARG A 122 -7.03 -8.31 -5.82
CA ARG A 122 -7.55 -7.93 -7.14
C ARG A 122 -7.57 -6.41 -7.28
N GLU A 123 -8.13 -5.70 -6.29
CA GLU A 123 -8.20 -4.23 -6.30
C GLU A 123 -6.79 -3.60 -6.35
N VAL A 124 -5.82 -4.15 -5.61
CA VAL A 124 -4.40 -3.74 -5.68
C VAL A 124 -3.84 -3.91 -7.10
N THR A 125 -4.09 -5.07 -7.71
CA THR A 125 -3.58 -5.37 -9.07
C THR A 125 -4.18 -4.43 -10.11
N GLU A 126 -5.49 -4.19 -10.04
CA GLU A 126 -6.19 -3.25 -10.91
C GLU A 126 -5.73 -1.81 -10.70
N PHE A 127 -5.46 -1.40 -9.45
CA PHE A 127 -5.02 -0.05 -9.11
C PHE A 127 -3.60 0.23 -9.64
N VAL A 128 -2.64 -0.63 -9.32
CA VAL A 128 -1.26 -0.50 -9.81
C VAL A 128 -1.21 -0.64 -11.33
N GLY A 129 -2.06 -1.49 -11.90
CA GLY A 129 -2.22 -1.65 -13.35
C GLY A 129 -2.67 -0.39 -14.07
N LYS A 130 -3.34 0.55 -13.39
CA LYS A 130 -3.77 1.85 -13.93
C LYS A 130 -2.76 2.98 -13.71
N CYS A 131 -1.66 2.75 -13.00
CA CYS A 131 -0.67 3.79 -12.71
C CYS A 131 0.25 4.04 -13.92
N LEU A 132 0.12 5.21 -14.55
CA LEU A 132 0.95 5.61 -15.70
C LEU A 132 2.45 5.61 -15.38
N THR A 133 2.84 6.14 -14.22
CA THR A 133 4.24 6.15 -13.77
C THR A 133 4.79 4.72 -13.71
N CYS A 134 4.05 3.80 -13.10
CA CYS A 134 4.45 2.39 -13.04
C CYS A 134 4.51 1.75 -14.42
N GLN A 135 3.57 2.05 -15.32
CA GLN A 135 3.57 1.50 -16.67
C GLN A 135 4.78 1.96 -17.49
N GLN A 136 5.21 3.20 -17.31
CA GLN A 136 6.34 3.78 -18.06
C GLN A 136 7.70 3.31 -17.54
N VAL A 137 7.84 3.11 -16.23
CA VAL A 137 9.14 2.71 -15.62
C VAL A 137 9.32 1.20 -15.54
N LYS A 138 8.24 0.40 -15.63
CA LYS A 138 8.35 -1.05 -15.60
C LYS A 138 8.99 -1.54 -16.88
N ALA A 139 10.20 -2.08 -16.76
CA ALA A 139 10.78 -2.90 -17.80
C ALA A 139 9.90 -4.12 -18.09
N GLU A 140 9.70 -4.41 -19.38
CA GLU A 140 9.15 -5.68 -19.80
C GLU A 140 10.17 -6.77 -19.50
N HIS A 141 9.87 -7.61 -18.51
CA HIS A 141 10.71 -8.76 -18.14
C HIS A 141 10.31 -10.02 -18.91
N GLN A 142 9.29 -9.94 -19.77
CA GLN A 142 8.96 -11.02 -20.69
C GLN A 142 9.97 -11.00 -21.82
N LEU A 143 10.42 -12.19 -22.23
CA LEU A 143 11.16 -12.32 -23.46
C LEU A 143 10.25 -11.91 -24.62
N PRO A 144 10.76 -11.19 -25.63
CA PRO A 144 9.98 -10.88 -26.82
C PRO A 144 9.36 -12.18 -27.34
N SER A 145 8.04 -12.16 -27.46
CA SER A 145 7.30 -13.34 -27.89
C SER A 145 7.66 -13.62 -29.35
N GLY A 146 8.44 -14.66 -29.58
CA GLY A 146 8.88 -15.04 -30.92
C GLY A 146 10.08 -15.97 -30.90
N LEU A 147 10.22 -16.77 -31.95
CA LEU A 147 11.49 -17.43 -32.24
C LEU A 147 12.48 -16.36 -32.70
N LEU A 148 13.73 -16.44 -32.25
CA LEU A 148 14.83 -15.69 -32.86
C LEU A 148 14.76 -15.93 -34.36
N GLN A 149 14.62 -14.87 -35.16
CA GLN A 149 14.69 -14.98 -36.62
C GLN A 149 16.17 -15.09 -36.99
N PRO A 150 16.68 -16.29 -37.31
CA PRO A 150 18.08 -16.42 -37.65
C PRO A 150 18.28 -15.75 -39.01
N VAL A 151 19.34 -14.93 -39.10
CA VAL A 151 19.71 -14.33 -40.37
C VAL A 151 20.16 -15.45 -41.30
N LYS A 152 19.67 -15.46 -42.56
CA LYS A 152 20.08 -16.45 -43.56
C LYS A 152 21.60 -16.44 -43.71
N ILE A 153 22.22 -17.62 -43.63
CA ILE A 153 23.65 -17.82 -43.86
C ILE A 153 23.96 -17.39 -45.29
N PRO A 154 24.89 -16.44 -45.51
CA PRO A 154 25.33 -16.08 -46.85
C PRO A 154 25.93 -17.31 -47.55
N LEU A 155 25.61 -17.50 -48.83
CA LEU A 155 26.13 -18.59 -49.64
C LEU A 155 27.53 -18.27 -50.16
N TRP A 156 27.91 -16.99 -50.24
CA TRP A 156 29.21 -16.58 -50.77
C TRP A 156 29.90 -15.46 -49.98
N LYS A 157 31.21 -15.31 -50.19
CA LYS A 157 31.99 -14.21 -49.63
C LYS A 157 31.46 -12.86 -50.12
N TRP A 158 31.41 -11.88 -49.21
CA TRP A 158 30.98 -10.50 -49.46
C TRP A 158 29.50 -10.30 -49.84
N GLU A 159 28.66 -11.32 -49.72
CA GLU A 159 27.23 -11.21 -49.99
C GLU A 159 26.47 -10.35 -48.96
N ARG A 160 27.00 -10.25 -47.74
CA ARG A 160 26.49 -9.35 -46.70
C ARG A 160 27.64 -8.73 -45.93
N VAL A 161 27.61 -7.40 -45.79
CA VAL A 161 28.51 -6.63 -44.92
C VAL A 161 27.66 -5.83 -43.94
N THR A 162 27.91 -5.99 -42.65
CA THR A 162 27.27 -5.21 -41.57
C THR A 162 28.32 -4.29 -40.96
N MET A 163 27.98 -3.02 -40.76
CA MET A 163 28.84 -2.02 -40.14
C MET A 163 28.14 -1.50 -38.90
N ASP A 164 28.90 -1.27 -37.82
CA ASP A 164 28.43 -0.66 -36.59
C ASP A 164 29.43 0.42 -36.15
N PHE A 165 28.97 1.39 -35.36
CA PHE A 165 29.82 2.43 -34.80
C PHE A 165 30.25 2.05 -33.39
N VAL A 166 31.50 2.34 -33.06
CA VAL A 166 32.01 2.27 -31.69
C VAL A 166 32.20 3.70 -31.19
N SER A 167 31.53 4.04 -30.10
CA SER A 167 31.71 5.31 -29.38
C SER A 167 32.75 5.19 -28.29
#